data_AF-A0A2T3WCW3-F1
#
_entry.id   AF-A0A2T3WCW3-F1
#
_cell.length_a   1.000
_cell.length_b   1.000
_cell.length_c   1.000
_cell.angle_alpha   90.00
_cell.angle_beta   90.00
_cell.angle_gamma   90.00
#
_symmetry.space_group_name_H-M   'P 1'
#
loop_
_entity.id
_entity.type
_entity.pdbx_description
1 polymer ?
#
loop_
_entity_poly.entity_id
_entity_poly.type
_entity_poly.pdbx_seq_one_letter_code
_entity_poly.pdbx_strand_id
1 'polypeptide(L)'
;MTLLSWAALVLGGVLGVLWLLGMWSHHVSEDDPNDALNPVWGSLLLGVPALLLVRSGLGRLEAGVPELLWPAAWVLGLGLATLSTVQAARAALVRPHEALQAARLKLDAAHKARAELIPNLVQVVRSFTRTEEETIGRVLAAQKAAEQGTAAPGEVTASVQLLMRRLYEFPQLQSAPMYRQLMASLQTAQSDIFHYTAEYNTLAARFNTLVRTFPMSTVARRTGLQAAPYAEAALSPEERSAQNLLTQLP
;
A
#
# COMPACT_ATOMS: atom_id res chain seq x y z
N MET A 1 55.65 -5.39 -10.88
CA MET A 1 54.48 -5.12 -10.01
C MET A 1 53.93 -6.43 -9.49
N THR A 2 53.63 -6.51 -8.19
CA THR A 2 53.09 -7.73 -7.56
C THR A 2 51.62 -7.93 -7.95
N LEU A 3 51.11 -9.16 -7.89
CA LEU A 3 49.70 -9.50 -8.14
C LEU A 3 48.72 -8.63 -7.33
N LEU A 4 49.13 -8.20 -6.13
CA LEU A 4 48.38 -7.29 -5.25
C LEU A 4 48.20 -5.89 -5.83
N SER A 5 49.23 -5.35 -6.51
CA SER A 5 49.17 -4.03 -7.15
C SER A 5 48.19 -4.01 -8.33
N TRP A 6 48.15 -5.12 -9.07
CA TRP A 6 47.22 -5.30 -10.19
C TRP A 6 45.78 -5.47 -9.73
N ALA A 7 45.55 -6.23 -8.67
CA ALA A 7 44.24 -6.37 -8.05
C ALA A 7 43.70 -5.03 -7.55
N ALA A 8 44.54 -4.18 -6.94
CA ALA A 8 44.15 -2.87 -6.43
C ALA A 8 43.69 -1.90 -7.55
N LEU A 9 44.37 -1.91 -8.71
CA LEU A 9 44.00 -1.08 -9.86
C LEU A 9 42.69 -1.53 -10.52
N VAL A 10 42.51 -2.84 -10.70
CA VAL A 10 41.26 -3.40 -11.24
C VAL A 10 40.10 -3.13 -10.28
N LEU A 11 40.31 -3.35 -8.98
CA LEU A 11 39.32 -3.02 -7.95
C LEU A 11 39.01 -1.52 -7.93
N GLY A 12 40.01 -0.65 -8.06
CA GLY A 12 39.84 0.80 -8.11
C GLY A 12 39.03 1.28 -9.33
N GLY A 13 39.30 0.72 -10.52
CA GLY A 13 38.53 1.02 -11.73
C GLY A 13 37.08 0.55 -11.66
N VAL A 14 36.87 -0.66 -11.12
CA VAL A 14 35.53 -1.21 -10.87
C VAL A 14 34.79 -0.39 -9.81
N LEU A 15 35.47 0.02 -8.74
CA LEU A 15 34.92 0.91 -7.69
C LEU A 15 34.58 2.30 -8.23
N GLY A 16 35.35 2.87 -9.15
CA GLY A 16 35.05 4.16 -9.78
C GLY A 16 33.83 4.11 -10.70
N VAL A 17 33.68 3.04 -11.48
CA VAL A 17 32.48 2.77 -12.28
C VAL A 17 31.26 2.54 -11.38
N LEU A 18 31.45 1.83 -10.27
CA LEU A 18 30.41 1.64 -9.25
C LEU A 18 30.04 2.94 -8.53
N TRP A 19 30.98 3.85 -8.30
CA TRP A 19 30.72 5.18 -7.72
C TRP A 19 29.86 6.04 -8.66
N LEU A 20 30.14 6.00 -9.96
CA LEU A 20 29.32 6.64 -11.00
C LEU A 20 27.92 6.02 -11.13
N LEU A 21 27.81 4.69 -11.02
CA LEU A 21 26.52 3.98 -11.03
C LEU A 21 25.70 4.27 -9.75
N GLY A 22 26.35 4.34 -8.60
CA GLY A 22 25.73 4.73 -7.33
C GLY A 22 25.26 6.18 -7.32
N MET A 23 25.97 7.08 -8.01
CA MET A 23 25.58 8.49 -8.16
C MET A 23 24.30 8.63 -9.02
N TRP A 24 24.15 7.80 -10.05
CA TRP A 24 22.94 7.77 -10.89
C TRP A 24 21.72 7.20 -10.15
N SER A 25 21.92 6.26 -9.22
CA SER A 25 20.85 5.77 -8.31
C SER A 25 20.23 6.88 -7.44
N HIS A 26 20.96 7.96 -7.18
CA HIS A 26 20.47 9.07 -6.35
C HIS A 26 19.59 10.07 -7.12
N HIS A 27 19.53 9.97 -8.46
CA HIS A 27 18.80 10.90 -9.35
C HIS A 27 17.48 10.32 -9.90
N VAL A 28 17.03 9.16 -9.40
CA VAL A 28 15.77 8.54 -9.84
C VAL A 28 14.60 9.30 -9.24
N SER A 29 13.80 9.94 -10.10
CA SER A 29 12.61 10.73 -9.76
C SER A 29 11.63 9.93 -8.91
N GLU A 30 11.12 10.57 -7.87
CA GLU A 30 10.37 9.96 -6.77
C GLU A 30 8.91 9.60 -7.13
N ASP A 31 8.45 9.97 -8.34
CA ASP A 31 7.03 10.02 -8.71
C ASP A 31 6.53 8.93 -9.69
N ASP A 32 7.39 8.20 -10.41
CA ASP A 32 6.96 7.19 -11.40
C ASP A 32 7.32 5.73 -10.99
N PRO A 33 6.36 4.80 -10.87
CA PRO A 33 6.65 3.38 -10.61
C PRO A 33 7.51 2.70 -11.70
N ASN A 34 7.57 3.23 -12.92
CA ASN A 34 8.47 2.75 -13.97
C ASN A 34 9.91 3.26 -13.80
N ASP A 35 10.11 4.39 -13.11
CA ASP A 35 11.44 4.91 -12.79
C ASP A 35 12.16 4.03 -11.75
N ALA A 36 11.43 3.29 -10.93
CA ALA A 36 12.00 2.27 -10.04
C ALA A 36 12.62 1.07 -10.78
N LEU A 37 12.25 0.84 -12.05
CA LEU A 37 12.90 -0.15 -12.93
C LEU A 37 14.17 0.41 -13.59
N ASN A 38 14.31 1.73 -13.68
CA ASN A 38 15.47 2.43 -14.24
C ASN A 38 16.81 2.08 -13.56
N PRO A 39 16.96 2.00 -12.22
CA PRO A 39 18.22 1.61 -11.58
C PRO A 39 18.63 0.16 -11.89
N VAL A 40 17.66 -0.74 -12.09
CA VAL A 40 17.91 -2.14 -12.46
C VAL A 40 18.38 -2.24 -13.91
N TRP A 41 17.70 -1.56 -14.82
CA TRP A 41 18.11 -1.51 -16.22
C TRP A 41 19.42 -0.74 -16.43
N GLY A 42 19.66 0.35 -15.71
CA GLY A 42 20.90 1.11 -15.82
C GLY A 42 22.11 0.33 -15.28
N SER A 43 21.97 -0.40 -14.17
CA SER A 43 23.06 -1.28 -13.70
C SER A 43 23.35 -2.44 -14.67
N LEU A 44 22.32 -2.99 -15.33
CA LEU A 44 22.47 -4.01 -16.37
C LEU A 44 23.05 -3.46 -17.69
N LEU A 45 22.57 -2.31 -18.15
CA LEU A 45 22.92 -1.71 -19.44
C LEU A 45 24.27 -0.97 -19.40
N LEU A 46 24.64 -0.35 -18.27
CA LEU A 46 25.90 0.39 -18.13
C LEU A 46 27.02 -0.47 -17.51
N GLY A 47 26.70 -1.52 -16.75
CA GLY A 47 27.72 -2.37 -16.12
C GLY A 47 28.61 -3.10 -17.15
N VAL A 48 28.00 -3.67 -18.19
CA VAL A 48 28.73 -4.43 -19.23
C VAL A 48 29.63 -3.52 -20.10
N PRO A 49 29.14 -2.37 -20.64
CA PRO A 49 29.98 -1.44 -21.40
C PRO A 49 31.07 -0.77 -20.57
N ALA A 50 30.81 -0.44 -19.30
CA ALA A 50 31.81 0.18 -18.44
C ALA A 50 32.96 -0.78 -18.10
N LEU A 51 32.65 -2.07 -17.88
CA LEU A 51 33.67 -3.13 -17.76
C LEU A 51 34.49 -3.27 -19.05
N LEU A 52 33.87 -3.14 -20.23
CA LEU A 52 34.59 -3.15 -21.52
C LEU A 52 35.47 -1.90 -21.73
N LEU A 53 35.03 -0.73 -21.26
CA LEU A 53 35.84 0.50 -21.27
C LEU A 53 37.03 0.39 -20.31
N VAL A 54 36.84 -0.19 -19.12
CA VAL A 54 37.94 -0.50 -18.19
C VAL A 54 38.90 -1.51 -18.82
N ARG A 55 38.40 -2.56 -19.51
CA ARG A 55 39.24 -3.52 -20.26
C ARG A 55 40.10 -2.83 -21.32
N SER A 56 39.48 -1.97 -22.13
CA SER A 56 40.12 -1.31 -23.26
C SER A 56 41.00 -0.13 -22.85
N GLY A 57 40.78 0.45 -21.68
CA GLY A 57 41.63 1.46 -21.06
C GLY A 57 42.85 0.87 -20.34
N LEU A 58 42.67 -0.15 -19.49
CA LEU A 58 43.79 -0.83 -18.83
C LEU A 58 44.65 -1.65 -19.79
N GLY A 59 44.05 -2.23 -20.84
CA GLY A 59 44.79 -2.97 -21.87
C GLY A 59 45.76 -2.10 -22.69
N ARG A 60 45.61 -0.78 -22.66
CA ARG A 60 46.56 0.17 -23.28
C ARG A 60 47.71 0.57 -22.36
N LEU A 61 47.56 0.37 -21.04
CA LEU A 61 48.52 0.88 -20.07
C LEU A 61 49.56 -0.17 -19.68
N GLU A 62 49.23 -1.45 -19.54
CA GLU A 62 50.24 -2.44 -19.15
C GLU A 62 49.92 -3.88 -19.63
N ALA A 63 50.84 -4.47 -20.39
CA ALA A 63 50.75 -5.80 -21.02
C ALA A 63 51.00 -6.99 -20.05
N GLY A 64 50.56 -6.91 -18.79
CA GLY A 64 50.97 -7.85 -17.73
C GLY A 64 49.87 -8.34 -16.79
N VAL A 65 48.60 -8.02 -17.04
CA VAL A 65 47.49 -8.56 -16.23
C VAL A 65 47.38 -10.06 -16.46
N PRO A 66 47.47 -10.92 -15.42
CA PRO A 66 47.18 -12.34 -15.57
C PRO A 66 45.76 -12.52 -16.10
N GLU A 67 45.58 -13.23 -17.21
CA GLU A 67 44.28 -13.43 -17.85
C GLU A 67 43.21 -14.04 -16.92
N LEU A 68 43.64 -14.67 -15.82
CA LEU A 68 42.79 -15.25 -14.78
C LEU A 68 42.07 -14.22 -13.89
N LEU A 69 42.58 -12.98 -13.78
CA LEU A 69 41.94 -11.93 -12.98
C LEU A 69 40.68 -11.38 -13.66
N TRP A 70 40.59 -11.49 -14.98
CA TRP A 70 39.46 -10.99 -15.74
C TRP A 70 38.17 -11.77 -15.42
N PRO A 71 38.12 -13.12 -15.49
CA PRO A 71 36.97 -13.90 -15.02
C PRO A 71 36.58 -13.61 -13.57
N ALA A 72 37.55 -13.49 -12.66
CA ALA A 72 37.29 -13.19 -11.25
C ALA A 72 36.63 -11.81 -11.05
N ALA A 73 37.08 -10.79 -11.79
CA ALA A 73 36.48 -9.46 -11.79
C ALA A 73 35.05 -9.47 -12.37
N TRP A 74 34.78 -10.27 -13.41
CA TRP A 74 33.42 -10.46 -13.93
C TRP A 74 32.51 -11.13 -12.92
N VAL A 75 32.97 -12.18 -12.24
CA VAL A 75 32.18 -12.88 -11.21
C VAL A 75 31.86 -11.95 -10.03
N LEU A 76 32.85 -11.18 -9.56
CA LEU A 76 32.64 -10.17 -8.50
C LEU A 76 31.68 -9.06 -8.93
N GLY A 77 31.86 -8.52 -10.14
CA GLY A 77 30.98 -7.49 -10.69
C GLY A 77 29.54 -7.97 -10.87
N LEU A 78 29.36 -9.19 -11.38
CA LEU A 78 28.04 -9.81 -11.54
C LEU A 78 27.38 -10.09 -10.18
N GLY A 79 28.16 -10.59 -9.21
CA GLY A 79 27.69 -10.78 -7.83
C GLY A 79 27.20 -9.47 -7.19
N LEU A 80 28.00 -8.40 -7.28
CA LEU A 80 27.62 -7.08 -6.76
C LEU A 80 26.41 -6.48 -7.50
N ALA A 81 26.31 -6.66 -8.82
CA ALA A 81 25.14 -6.23 -9.59
C ALA A 81 23.85 -6.95 -9.17
N THR A 82 23.91 -8.27 -8.92
CA THR A 82 22.75 -9.01 -8.40
C THR A 82 22.34 -8.57 -7.00
N LEU A 83 23.30 -8.23 -6.13
CA LEU A 83 23.00 -7.70 -4.79
C LEU A 83 22.38 -6.30 -4.85
N SER A 84 22.90 -5.42 -5.72
CA SER A 84 22.36 -4.07 -5.92
C SER A 84 20.93 -4.10 -6.46
N THR A 85 20.65 -4.95 -7.45
CA THR A 85 19.31 -5.07 -8.05
C THR A 85 18.28 -5.61 -7.06
N VAL A 86 18.65 -6.56 -6.19
CA VAL A 86 17.77 -7.07 -5.14
C VAL A 86 17.47 -6.01 -4.08
N GLN A 87 18.45 -5.19 -3.70
CA GLN A 87 18.23 -4.10 -2.74
C GLN A 87 17.31 -3.00 -3.31
N ALA A 88 17.55 -2.58 -4.55
CA ALA A 88 16.69 -1.61 -5.23
C ALA A 88 15.25 -2.11 -5.38
N ALA A 89 15.08 -3.39 -5.79
CA ALA A 89 13.77 -4.02 -5.92
C ALA A 89 13.05 -4.14 -4.56
N ARG A 90 13.78 -4.39 -3.46
CA ARG A 90 13.18 -4.38 -2.12
C ARG A 90 12.66 -3.00 -1.73
N ALA A 91 13.48 -1.96 -1.89
CA ALA A 91 13.08 -0.59 -1.57
C ALA A 91 11.83 -0.16 -2.37
N ALA A 92 11.77 -0.53 -3.65
CA ALA A 92 10.65 -0.25 -4.53
C ALA A 92 9.35 -1.00 -4.18
N LEU A 93 9.40 -2.10 -3.42
CA LEU A 93 8.21 -2.80 -2.92
C LEU A 93 7.77 -2.33 -1.52
N VAL A 94 8.72 -1.95 -0.67
CA VAL A 94 8.40 -1.52 0.71
C VAL A 94 7.60 -0.22 0.70
N ARG A 95 8.01 0.80 -0.08
CA ARG A 95 7.29 2.07 -0.17
C ARG A 95 5.79 1.93 -0.52
N PRO A 96 5.40 1.24 -1.61
CA PRO A 96 3.98 1.05 -1.93
C PRO A 96 3.26 0.15 -0.92
N HIS A 97 3.97 -0.77 -0.26
CA HIS A 97 3.39 -1.58 0.82
C HIS A 97 3.03 -0.72 2.04
N GLU A 98 3.94 0.16 2.48
CA GLU A 98 3.69 1.12 3.57
C GLU A 98 2.54 2.08 3.22
N ALA A 99 2.50 2.59 1.98
CA ALA A 99 1.40 3.44 1.51
C ALA A 99 0.05 2.72 1.55
N LEU A 100 0.03 1.44 1.17
CA LEU A 100 -1.16 0.60 1.26
C LEU A 100 -1.61 0.38 2.71
N GLN A 101 -0.67 0.13 3.63
CA GLN A 101 -0.97 0.00 5.06
C GLN A 101 -1.53 1.31 5.64
N ALA A 102 -0.92 2.45 5.30
CA ALA A 102 -1.41 3.75 5.71
C ALA A 102 -2.84 4.02 5.22
N ALA A 103 -3.14 3.71 3.95
CA ALA A 103 -4.49 3.83 3.41
C ALA A 103 -5.49 2.89 4.11
N ARG A 104 -5.06 1.68 4.49
CA ARG A 104 -5.88 0.76 5.28
C ARG A 104 -6.25 1.35 6.64
N LEU A 105 -5.28 1.95 7.33
CA LEU A 105 -5.51 2.61 8.63
C LEU A 105 -6.50 3.78 8.51
N LYS A 106 -6.44 4.56 7.42
CA LYS A 106 -7.43 5.63 7.16
C LYS A 106 -8.84 5.06 6.99
N LEU A 107 -8.99 4.00 6.19
CA LEU A 107 -10.27 3.33 5.99
C LEU A 107 -10.84 2.78 7.31
N ASP A 108 -10.00 2.09 8.09
CA ASP A 108 -10.40 1.55 9.40
C ASP A 108 -10.79 2.67 10.38
N ALA A 109 -10.08 3.82 10.36
CA ALA A 109 -10.44 4.99 11.14
C ALA A 109 -11.79 5.60 10.73
N ALA A 110 -12.09 5.66 9.42
CA ALA A 110 -13.39 6.14 8.93
C ALA A 110 -14.55 5.23 9.37
N HIS A 111 -14.35 3.90 9.36
CA HIS A 111 -15.32 2.96 9.91
C HIS A 111 -15.54 3.17 11.41
N LYS A 112 -14.48 3.41 12.19
CA LYS A 112 -14.59 3.72 13.63
C LYS A 112 -15.33 5.03 13.88
N ALA A 113 -14.97 6.10 13.18
CA ALA A 113 -15.63 7.41 13.30
C ALA A 113 -17.14 7.31 13.00
N ARG A 114 -17.55 6.52 12.01
CA ARG A 114 -18.97 6.23 11.75
C ARG A 114 -19.63 5.48 12.91
N ALA A 115 -18.95 4.50 13.50
CA ALA A 115 -19.48 3.76 14.64
C ALA A 115 -19.64 4.65 15.89
N GLU A 116 -18.75 5.62 16.08
CA GLU A 116 -18.84 6.62 17.17
C GLU A 116 -20.06 7.56 17.05
N LEU A 117 -20.69 7.66 15.88
CA LEU A 117 -21.93 8.42 15.69
C LEU A 117 -23.18 7.67 16.17
N ILE A 118 -23.10 6.35 16.40
CA ILE A 118 -24.25 5.51 16.79
C ILE A 118 -24.83 5.91 18.16
N PRO A 119 -24.03 6.17 19.22
CA PRO A 119 -24.56 6.64 20.49
C PRO A 119 -25.31 7.98 20.37
N ASN A 120 -24.80 8.91 19.55
CA ASN A 120 -25.50 10.18 19.27
C ASN A 120 -26.83 9.94 18.54
N LEU A 121 -26.84 9.02 17.58
CA LEU A 121 -28.09 8.59 16.94
C LEU A 121 -29.10 8.06 17.95
N VAL A 122 -28.68 7.16 18.84
CA VAL A 122 -29.54 6.60 19.89
C VAL A 122 -30.10 7.70 20.80
N GLN A 123 -29.30 8.67 21.20
CA GLN A 123 -29.76 9.79 22.04
C GLN A 123 -30.82 10.64 21.33
N VAL A 124 -30.61 10.96 20.05
CA VAL A 124 -31.59 11.71 19.25
C VAL A 124 -32.90 10.92 19.12
N VAL A 125 -32.85 9.62 18.85
CA VAL A 125 -34.09 8.82 18.74
C VAL A 125 -34.82 8.77 20.08
N ARG A 126 -34.11 8.54 21.19
CA ARG A 126 -34.69 8.51 22.54
C ARG A 126 -35.38 9.82 22.95
N SER A 127 -34.90 10.97 22.47
CA SER A 127 -35.55 12.25 22.80
C SER A 127 -36.92 12.42 22.13
N PHE A 128 -37.22 11.66 21.06
CA PHE A 128 -38.45 11.78 20.29
C PHE A 128 -39.39 10.57 20.39
N THR A 129 -38.88 9.38 20.74
CA THR A 129 -39.71 8.17 20.85
C THR A 129 -39.45 7.45 22.18
N ARG A 130 -40.54 7.04 22.85
CA ARG A 130 -40.48 6.19 24.06
C ARG A 130 -40.66 4.70 23.76
N THR A 131 -41.09 4.35 22.55
CA THR A 131 -41.54 2.99 22.19
C THR A 131 -40.45 2.16 21.48
N GLU A 132 -39.39 2.79 20.96
CA GLU A 132 -38.35 2.11 20.15
C GLU A 132 -37.18 1.55 20.99
N GLU A 133 -37.35 1.39 22.31
CA GLU A 133 -36.28 0.87 23.18
C GLU A 133 -35.81 -0.55 22.79
N GLU A 134 -36.68 -1.37 22.19
CA GLU A 134 -36.28 -2.70 21.69
C GLU A 134 -35.30 -2.58 20.51
N THR A 135 -35.62 -1.74 19.51
CA THR A 135 -34.77 -1.52 18.34
C THR A 135 -33.44 -0.87 18.75
N ILE A 136 -33.49 0.11 19.64
CA ILE A 136 -32.30 0.78 20.20
C ILE A 136 -31.43 -0.20 20.98
N GLY A 137 -32.03 -1.08 21.77
CA GLY A 137 -31.33 -2.13 22.50
C GLY A 137 -30.57 -3.08 21.57
N ARG A 138 -31.15 -3.45 20.42
CA ARG A 138 -30.48 -4.28 19.40
C ARG A 138 -29.27 -3.58 18.78
N VAL A 139 -29.39 -2.28 18.48
CA VAL A 139 -28.26 -1.49 17.94
C VAL A 139 -27.12 -1.38 18.95
N LEU A 140 -27.43 -1.09 20.21
CA LEU A 140 -26.43 -1.00 21.28
C LEU A 140 -25.75 -2.35 21.54
N ALA A 141 -26.51 -3.45 21.49
CA ALA A 141 -25.97 -4.80 21.63
C ALA A 141 -25.00 -5.15 20.47
N ALA A 142 -25.38 -4.82 19.23
CA ALA A 142 -24.53 -5.01 18.06
C ALA A 142 -23.25 -4.17 18.15
N GLN A 143 -23.36 -2.90 18.58
CA GLN A 143 -22.20 -2.03 18.81
C GLN A 143 -21.25 -2.63 19.85
N LYS A 144 -21.78 -3.07 21.00
CA LYS A 144 -20.98 -3.68 22.06
C LYS A 144 -20.28 -4.96 21.59
N ALA A 145 -20.95 -5.77 20.78
CA ALA A 145 -20.37 -6.97 20.20
C ALA A 145 -19.24 -6.65 19.20
N ALA A 146 -19.35 -5.54 18.46
CA ALA A 146 -18.29 -5.06 17.57
C ALA A 146 -17.08 -4.50 18.34
N GLU A 147 -17.31 -3.76 19.43
CA GLU A 147 -16.25 -3.29 20.34
C GLU A 147 -15.48 -4.46 20.98
N GLN A 148 -16.17 -5.56 21.26
CA GLN A 148 -15.59 -6.81 21.78
C GLN A 148 -14.92 -7.67 20.70
N GLY A 149 -14.98 -7.27 19.43
CA GLY A 149 -14.43 -8.04 18.30
C GLY A 149 -15.17 -9.34 18.00
N THR A 150 -16.35 -9.52 18.59
CA THR A 150 -17.19 -10.74 18.45
C THR A 150 -18.22 -10.64 17.32
N ALA A 151 -18.48 -9.44 16.82
CA ALA A 151 -19.42 -9.20 15.72
C ALA A 151 -18.69 -8.85 14.42
N ALA A 152 -19.26 -9.27 13.29
CA ALA A 152 -18.86 -8.76 11.99
C ALA A 152 -19.26 -7.27 11.89
N PRO A 153 -18.43 -6.39 11.31
CA PRO A 153 -18.76 -4.97 11.16
C PRO A 153 -20.06 -4.72 10.34
N GLY A 154 -20.47 -5.71 9.53
CA GLY A 154 -21.76 -5.76 8.84
C GLY A 154 -23.00 -5.78 9.75
N GLU A 155 -22.93 -6.43 10.93
CA GLU A 155 -24.08 -6.53 11.84
C GLU A 155 -24.49 -5.16 12.43
N VAL A 156 -23.48 -4.35 12.79
CA VAL A 156 -23.70 -2.97 13.27
C VAL A 156 -24.37 -2.16 12.18
N THR A 157 -23.89 -2.27 10.94
CA THR A 157 -24.46 -1.54 9.81
C THR A 157 -25.91 -1.93 9.55
N ALA A 158 -26.23 -3.23 9.58
CA ALA A 158 -27.59 -3.73 9.41
C ALA A 158 -28.54 -3.25 10.52
N SER A 159 -28.09 -3.25 11.78
CA SER A 159 -28.89 -2.79 12.91
C SER A 159 -29.22 -1.29 12.83
N VAL A 160 -28.24 -0.46 12.43
CA VAL A 160 -28.44 0.98 12.20
C VAL A 160 -29.41 1.25 11.06
N GLN A 161 -29.38 0.44 9.99
CA GLN A 161 -30.35 0.55 8.89
C GLN A 161 -31.79 0.23 9.32
N LEU A 162 -31.94 -0.79 10.16
CA LEU A 162 -33.23 -1.15 10.75
C LEU A 162 -33.79 0.04 11.57
N LEU A 163 -32.94 0.68 12.36
CA LEU A 163 -33.31 1.89 13.10
C LEU A 163 -33.68 3.04 12.14
N MET A 164 -32.86 3.32 11.11
CA MET A 164 -33.16 4.35 10.11
C MET A 164 -34.52 4.14 9.42
N ARG A 165 -34.85 2.88 9.06
CA ARG A 165 -36.14 2.56 8.44
C ARG A 165 -37.32 2.94 9.36
N ARG A 166 -37.21 2.68 10.66
CA ARG A 166 -38.21 3.08 11.66
C ARG A 166 -38.34 4.59 11.79
N LEU A 167 -37.26 5.35 11.61
CA LEU A 167 -37.30 6.81 11.71
C LEU A 167 -38.09 7.49 10.59
N TYR A 168 -38.29 6.83 9.45
CA TYR A 168 -39.19 7.34 8.40
C TYR A 168 -40.65 7.41 8.86
N GLU A 169 -41.05 6.61 9.86
CA GLU A 169 -42.40 6.64 10.43
C GLU A 169 -42.62 7.87 11.33
N PHE A 170 -41.56 8.64 11.66
CA PHE A 170 -41.60 9.81 12.55
C PHE A 170 -41.24 11.12 11.84
N PRO A 171 -42.15 11.76 11.07
CA PRO A 171 -41.86 12.99 10.33
C PRO A 171 -41.44 14.17 11.22
N GLN A 172 -41.91 14.20 12.47
CA GLN A 172 -41.52 15.20 13.48
C GLN A 172 -40.03 15.13 13.89
N LEU A 173 -39.38 13.98 13.71
CA LEU A 173 -37.95 13.81 13.96
C LEU A 173 -37.12 14.39 12.81
N GLN A 174 -37.61 14.30 11.57
CA GLN A 174 -36.90 14.75 10.37
C GLN A 174 -36.69 16.26 10.32
N SER A 175 -37.61 17.02 10.91
CA SER A 175 -37.53 18.48 11.01
C SER A 175 -36.64 18.96 12.15
N ALA A 176 -36.27 18.09 13.09
CA ALA A 176 -35.46 18.46 14.23
C ALA A 176 -34.04 18.87 13.79
N PRO A 177 -33.49 20.00 14.30
CA PRO A 177 -32.15 20.46 13.93
C PRO A 177 -31.06 19.44 14.27
N MET A 178 -31.18 18.76 15.42
CA MET A 178 -30.22 17.75 15.88
C MET A 178 -30.19 16.50 14.99
N TYR A 179 -31.35 16.09 14.45
CA TYR A 179 -31.45 14.99 13.49
C TYR A 179 -30.79 15.35 12.16
N ARG A 180 -31.07 16.55 11.63
CA ARG A 180 -30.45 17.02 10.37
C ARG A 180 -28.93 17.10 10.48
N GLN A 181 -28.41 17.57 11.61
CA GLN A 181 -26.97 17.60 11.87
C GLN A 181 -26.37 16.19 11.89
N LEU A 182 -27.02 15.25 12.57
CA LEU A 182 -26.57 13.86 12.61
C LEU A 182 -26.58 13.21 11.22
N MET A 183 -27.64 13.43 10.44
CA MET A 183 -27.72 12.91 9.07
C MET A 183 -26.62 13.48 8.18
N ALA A 184 -26.33 14.77 8.31
CA ALA A 184 -25.19 15.38 7.62
C ALA A 184 -23.85 14.73 8.03
N SER A 185 -23.62 14.49 9.34
CA SER A 185 -22.42 13.79 9.80
C SER A 185 -22.31 12.35 9.28
N LEU A 186 -23.43 11.62 9.23
CA LEU A 186 -23.47 10.26 8.67
C LEU A 186 -23.20 10.25 7.16
N GLN A 187 -23.73 11.23 6.42
CA GLN A 187 -23.45 11.41 4.99
C GLN A 187 -21.97 11.73 4.74
N THR A 188 -21.38 12.64 5.53
CA THR A 188 -19.94 12.91 5.47
C THR A 188 -19.12 11.65 5.74
N ALA A 189 -19.42 10.92 6.82
CA ALA A 189 -18.73 9.68 7.13
C ALA A 189 -18.87 8.63 6.02
N GLN A 190 -20.04 8.55 5.37
CA GLN A 190 -20.26 7.65 4.23
C GLN A 190 -19.44 8.08 2.99
N SER A 191 -19.35 9.37 2.71
CA SER A 191 -18.51 9.92 1.65
C SER A 191 -17.02 9.64 1.91
N ASP A 192 -16.56 9.80 3.16
CA ASP A 192 -15.19 9.51 3.57
C ASP A 192 -14.85 8.03 3.37
N ILE A 193 -15.73 7.10 3.80
CA ILE A 193 -15.55 5.67 3.57
C ILE A 193 -15.43 5.37 2.07
N PHE A 194 -16.29 5.95 1.23
CA PHE A 194 -16.22 5.77 -0.22
C PHE A 194 -14.88 6.28 -0.78
N HIS A 195 -14.46 7.48 -0.37
CA HIS A 195 -13.20 8.08 -0.78
C HIS A 195 -12.00 7.21 -0.39
N TYR A 196 -11.89 6.79 0.88
CA TYR A 196 -10.79 5.94 1.36
C TYR A 196 -10.80 4.54 0.75
N THR A 197 -11.98 4.00 0.44
CA THR A 197 -12.10 2.72 -0.30
C THR A 197 -11.52 2.85 -1.71
N ALA A 198 -11.85 3.93 -2.42
CA ALA A 198 -11.32 4.21 -3.75
C ALA A 198 -9.79 4.45 -3.72
N GLU A 199 -9.30 5.21 -2.73
CA GLU A 199 -7.86 5.45 -2.50
C GLU A 199 -7.13 4.11 -2.27
N TYR A 200 -7.63 3.28 -1.35
CA TYR A 200 -7.06 1.96 -1.04
C TYR A 200 -7.05 1.05 -2.26
N ASN A 201 -8.16 0.95 -3.00
CA ASN A 201 -8.25 0.11 -4.20
C ASN A 201 -7.26 0.54 -5.29
N THR A 202 -7.04 1.85 -5.44
CA THR A 202 -6.06 2.40 -6.38
C THR A 202 -4.63 2.00 -5.98
N LEU A 203 -4.29 2.12 -4.70
CA LEU A 203 -2.98 1.71 -4.18
C LEU A 203 -2.78 0.18 -4.26
N ALA A 204 -3.82 -0.60 -3.93
CA ALA A 204 -3.81 -2.05 -4.04
C ALA A 204 -3.60 -2.50 -5.49
N ALA A 205 -4.25 -1.85 -6.48
CA ALA A 205 -4.05 -2.15 -7.89
C ALA A 205 -2.60 -1.89 -8.34
N ARG A 206 -2.02 -0.75 -7.94
CA ARG A 206 -0.61 -0.41 -8.22
C ARG A 206 0.34 -1.43 -7.60
N PHE A 207 0.17 -1.73 -6.31
CA PHE A 207 1.00 -2.73 -5.61
C PHE A 207 0.87 -4.13 -6.22
N ASN A 208 -0.34 -4.57 -6.53
CA ASN A 208 -0.59 -5.88 -7.15
C ASN A 208 0.05 -5.99 -8.54
N THR A 209 0.07 -4.90 -9.30
CA THR A 209 0.76 -4.84 -10.61
C THR A 209 2.27 -4.97 -10.44
N LEU A 210 2.85 -4.28 -9.45
CA LEU A 210 4.28 -4.38 -9.13
C LEU A 210 4.66 -5.79 -8.69
N VAL A 211 3.91 -6.40 -7.77
CA VAL A 211 4.18 -7.75 -7.26
C VAL A 211 4.04 -8.84 -8.35
N ARG A 212 3.28 -8.58 -9.41
CA ARG A 212 3.08 -9.53 -10.52
C ARG A 212 4.04 -9.35 -11.69
N THR A 213 4.66 -8.18 -11.85
CA THR A 213 5.56 -7.86 -12.96
C THR A 213 7.00 -8.34 -12.70
N PHE A 214 7.67 -8.91 -13.71
CA PHE A 214 9.10 -9.23 -13.64
C PHE A 214 9.93 -7.94 -13.73
N PRO A 215 10.99 -7.73 -12.92
CA PRO A 215 11.66 -8.68 -12.02
C PRO A 215 11.11 -8.77 -10.59
N MET A 216 10.22 -7.85 -10.22
CA MET A 216 9.70 -7.65 -8.87
C MET A 216 8.98 -8.88 -8.31
N SER A 217 8.30 -9.66 -9.16
CA SER A 217 7.60 -10.90 -8.76
C SER A 217 8.52 -12.00 -8.20
N THR A 218 9.80 -11.99 -8.54
CA THR A 218 10.79 -12.92 -7.98
C THR A 218 11.24 -12.47 -6.60
N VAL A 219 11.45 -11.16 -6.44
CA VAL A 219 11.85 -10.56 -5.16
C VAL A 219 10.71 -10.65 -4.15
N ALA A 220 9.48 -10.32 -4.57
CA ALA A 220 8.28 -10.40 -3.74
C ALA A 220 8.03 -11.81 -3.19
N ARG A 221 8.21 -12.86 -4.02
CA ARG A 221 8.13 -14.26 -3.58
C ARG A 221 9.17 -14.62 -2.53
N ARG A 222 10.40 -14.08 -2.63
CA ARG A 222 11.47 -14.32 -1.65
C ARG A 222 11.29 -13.53 -0.35
N THR A 223 10.65 -12.36 -0.41
CA THR A 223 10.39 -11.53 0.78
C THR A 223 9.04 -11.83 1.44
N GLY A 224 8.21 -12.68 0.85
CA GLY A 224 6.88 -13.02 1.37
C GLY A 224 5.81 -11.95 1.13
N LEU A 225 6.11 -10.92 0.34
CA LEU A 225 5.13 -9.88 -0.02
C LEU A 225 4.17 -10.44 -1.06
N GLN A 226 2.90 -10.61 -0.67
CA GLN A 226 1.85 -11.13 -1.54
C GLN A 226 0.94 -10.00 -2.03
N ALA A 227 0.22 -10.27 -3.12
CA ALA A 227 -0.81 -9.36 -3.61
C ALA A 227 -1.85 -9.09 -2.51
N ALA A 228 -2.18 -7.82 -2.30
CA ALA A 228 -3.17 -7.42 -1.33
C ALA A 228 -4.59 -7.56 -1.89
N PRO A 229 -5.57 -7.98 -1.07
CA PRO A 229 -6.97 -7.99 -1.48
C PRO A 229 -7.47 -6.56 -1.70
N TYR A 230 -8.38 -6.37 -2.65
CA TYR A 230 -9.14 -5.12 -2.78
C TYR A 230 -10.07 -4.93 -1.58
N ALA A 231 -10.41 -3.69 -1.24
CA ALA A 231 -11.27 -3.38 -0.10
C ALA A 231 -12.62 -4.13 -0.19
N GLU A 232 -13.23 -4.19 -1.37
CA GLU A 232 -14.50 -4.88 -1.60
C GLU A 232 -14.42 -6.41 -1.46
N ALA A 233 -13.26 -7.00 -1.74
CA ALA A 233 -13.02 -8.43 -1.54
C ALA A 233 -12.66 -8.76 -0.08
N ALA A 234 -12.22 -7.75 0.69
CA ALA A 234 -12.03 -7.83 2.13
C ALA A 234 -13.33 -7.59 2.92
N LEU A 235 -14.37 -7.04 2.29
CA LEU A 235 -15.71 -6.93 2.87
C LEU A 235 -16.44 -8.28 2.83
N SER A 236 -17.09 -8.62 3.94
CA SER A 236 -18.00 -9.76 4.04
C SER A 236 -19.19 -9.60 3.08
N PRO A 237 -19.81 -10.70 2.59
CA PRO A 237 -20.96 -10.64 1.69
C PRO A 237 -22.13 -9.77 2.20
N GLU A 238 -22.31 -9.68 3.53
CA GLU A 238 -23.34 -8.85 4.16
C GLU A 238 -23.05 -7.35 4.07
N GLU A 239 -21.78 -6.93 4.22
CA GLU A 239 -21.38 -5.53 4.11
C GLU A 239 -21.56 -4.98 2.69
N ARG A 240 -21.33 -5.82 1.68
CA ARG A 240 -21.54 -5.46 0.27
C ARG A 240 -23.03 -5.21 -0.03
N SER A 241 -23.92 -6.01 0.55
CA SER A 241 -25.37 -5.81 0.48
C SER A 241 -25.79 -4.54 1.22
N ALA A 242 -25.25 -4.31 2.42
CA ALA A 242 -25.55 -3.13 3.22
C ALA A 242 -25.11 -1.81 2.53
N GLN A 243 -23.98 -1.83 1.83
CA GLN A 243 -23.44 -0.66 1.12
C GLN A 243 -24.27 -0.30 -0.13
N ASN A 244 -24.71 -1.30 -0.89
CA ASN A 244 -25.61 -1.11 -2.04
C ASN A 244 -27.00 -0.59 -1.67
N LEU A 245 -27.44 -0.81 -0.42
CA LEU A 245 -28.71 -0.31 0.08
C LEU A 245 -28.62 1.16 0.56
N LEU A 246 -27.42 1.64 0.94
CA LEU A 246 -27.21 3.03 1.36
C LEU A 246 -27.17 4.02 0.19
N THR A 247 -26.70 3.57 -0.97
CA THR A 247 -26.77 4.34 -2.22
C THR A 247 -28.19 4.42 -2.81
N GLN A 248 -29.12 3.62 -2.29
CA GLN A 248 -30.53 3.61 -2.69
C GLN A 248 -31.44 4.44 -1.77
N LEU A 249 -30.88 5.05 -0.71
CA LEU A 249 -31.64 6.02 0.08
C LEU A 249 -31.73 7.34 -0.72
N PRO A 250 -32.92 7.93 -0.84
CA PRO A 250 -33.12 9.20 -1.55
C PRO A 250 -32.42 10.38 -0.86
#